data_AF-A0A8J6HYM9-F1
#
_entry.id   AF-A0A8J6HYM9-F1
#
_cell.length_a   1.000
_cell.length_b   1.000
_cell.length_c   1.000
_cell.angle_alpha   90.00
_cell.angle_beta   90.00
_cell.angle_gamma   90.00
#
_symmetry.space_group_name_H-M   'P 1'
#
loop_
_entity.id
_entity.type
_entity.pdbx_description
1 polymer ?
#
loop_
_entity_poly.entity_id
_entity_poly.type
_entity_poly.pdbx_seq_one_letter_code
_entity_poly.pdbx_strand_id
1 'polypeptide(L)'
;MKRKKFIKISPFTFILLLIALVVTVFSYRNVDDGETNLLYIIPLEGNISGGTADFIARALNEAQQRQAEGIILVLKTFGGFADSMTEIGDAISKSKIPVDVYVEGRAISAGAYIALCGNRIVISSDGVIGASQPIVADGTPAPEKTTAAFRKMFRAVAEARARRKGIELDPLIAEAMVDPEVEVEGVVAKGELLALTAREALAHNYADLIAENLNEAIIALGFDNLKTVYVKQTPVESLVRFLTDPVISPLLLTIGFTALIVEVFTAGFGVAGIIGVISLFLFFGARMFSGLAGMEVLFLFFLGLLLLVIEAFFLPGFGFAGVFGLISMAGSIILSYASSGQGVAALAIALTWSLFLVSLVFQYLKNSSFMSRIVLKTAAEKEKGYSAVPTYQQYLGEVGVVVHQLRPSGVIEMADGARLDVVSEGAFIPAGQKVKVVAVEGRRILVRSEG
;
A
#
# COMPACT_ATOMS: atom_id res chain seq x y z
N MET A 1 34.43 49.52 25.60
CA MET A 1 33.05 48.99 25.75
C MET A 1 32.60 48.37 24.42
N LYS A 2 32.67 47.04 24.26
CA LYS A 2 32.17 46.36 23.05
C LYS A 2 30.64 46.28 23.11
N ARG A 3 29.94 47.02 22.23
CA ARG A 3 28.47 46.90 22.08
C ARG A 3 28.14 45.48 21.62
N LYS A 4 27.45 44.70 22.46
CA LYS A 4 26.90 43.39 22.07
C LYS A 4 25.98 43.62 20.86
N LYS A 5 26.33 43.04 19.71
CA LYS A 5 25.44 42.98 18.54
C LYS A 5 24.27 42.07 18.92
N PHE A 6 23.09 42.66 19.14
CA PHE A 6 21.87 41.89 19.24
C PHE A 6 21.63 41.19 17.89
N ILE A 7 21.45 39.87 17.94
CA ILE A 7 21.10 39.05 16.78
C ILE A 7 19.74 39.55 16.30
N LYS A 8 19.67 40.13 15.10
CA LYS A 8 18.40 40.56 14.49
C LYS A 8 17.62 39.30 14.12
N ILE A 9 16.61 38.98 14.92
CA ILE A 9 15.66 37.92 14.62
C ILE A 9 14.88 38.35 13.37
N SER A 10 14.77 37.47 12.38
CA SER A 10 14.04 37.79 11.15
C SER A 10 12.53 37.91 11.44
N PRO A 11 11.79 38.79 10.74
CA PRO A 11 10.35 38.91 10.93
C PRO A 11 9.60 37.59 10.70
N PHE A 12 10.13 36.71 9.84
CA PHE A 12 9.60 35.36 9.62
C PHE A 12 9.76 34.46 10.86
N THR A 13 10.92 34.51 11.51
CA THR A 13 11.17 33.76 12.75
C THR A 13 10.30 34.25 13.90
N PHE A 14 10.03 35.56 13.96
CA PHE A 14 9.12 36.14 14.97
C PHE A 14 7.67 35.69 14.76
N ILE A 15 7.21 35.64 13.51
CA ILE A 15 5.88 35.11 13.16
C ILE A 15 5.75 33.62 13.54
N LEU A 16 6.77 32.81 13.23
CA LEU A 16 6.79 31.39 13.62
C LEU A 16 6.75 31.21 15.14
N LEU A 17 7.45 32.06 15.90
CA LEU A 17 7.44 32.03 17.36
C LEU A 17 6.09 32.48 17.94
N LEU A 18 5.43 33.45 17.29
CA LEU A 18 4.09 33.89 17.65
C LEU A 18 3.06 32.79 17.38
N ILE A 19 3.15 32.11 16.23
CA ILE A 19 2.30 30.95 15.89
C ILE A 19 2.55 29.83 16.91
N ALA A 20 3.80 29.48 17.20
CA ALA A 20 4.14 28.47 18.20
C ALA A 20 3.61 28.81 19.60
N LEU A 21 3.65 30.09 20.00
CA LEU A 21 3.13 30.57 21.27
C LEU A 21 1.59 30.50 21.30
N VAL A 22 0.91 30.93 20.24
CA VAL A 22 -0.56 30.84 20.12
C VAL A 22 -1.00 29.38 20.14
N VAL A 23 -0.32 28.50 19.41
CA VAL A 23 -0.57 27.06 19.45
C VAL A 23 -0.36 26.51 20.86
N THR A 24 0.74 26.86 21.53
CA THR A 24 1.00 26.42 22.92
C THR A 24 -0.09 26.90 23.88
N VAL A 25 -0.52 28.16 23.79
CA VAL A 25 -1.56 28.73 24.67
C VAL A 25 -2.94 28.13 24.38
N PHE A 26 -3.27 27.88 23.10
CA PHE A 26 -4.51 27.18 22.74
C PHE A 26 -4.47 25.70 23.13
N SER A 27 -3.31 25.04 23.07
CA SER A 27 -3.14 23.66 23.54
C SER A 27 -3.31 23.52 25.05
N TYR A 28 -3.05 24.57 25.84
CA TYR A 28 -3.31 24.60 27.28
C TYR A 28 -4.72 25.09 27.65
N ARG A 29 -5.46 25.72 26.73
CA ARG A 29 -6.88 26.02 26.88
C ARG A 29 -7.71 24.87 26.34
N ASN A 30 -7.82 23.80 27.12
CA ASN A 30 -8.97 22.89 27.14
C ASN A 30 -8.76 21.88 28.26
N VAL A 31 -8.98 22.37 29.48
CA VAL A 31 -9.52 21.53 30.54
C VAL A 31 -10.75 22.31 30.99
N ASP A 32 -11.85 22.15 30.24
CA ASP A 32 -13.16 22.38 30.85
C ASP A 32 -13.19 21.47 32.08
N ASP A 33 -13.50 22.05 33.24
CA ASP A 33 -13.79 21.30 34.46
C ASP A 33 -14.72 20.15 34.08
N GLY A 34 -14.28 18.92 34.34
CA GLY A 34 -14.89 17.71 33.81
C GLY A 34 -16.40 17.73 33.99
N GLU A 35 -17.12 17.93 32.90
CA GLU A 35 -18.56 17.68 32.87
C GLU A 35 -18.71 16.20 33.23
N THR A 36 -19.23 15.91 34.43
CA THR A 36 -19.33 14.54 34.93
C THR A 36 -20.50 13.78 34.32
N ASN A 37 -21.28 14.39 33.42
CA ASN A 37 -22.55 13.88 32.87
C ASN A 37 -22.42 13.54 31.38
N LEU A 38 -21.42 12.74 31.00
CA LEU A 38 -21.11 12.42 29.61
C LEU A 38 -21.50 10.98 29.24
N LEU A 39 -22.15 10.84 28.09
CA LEU A 39 -22.37 9.57 27.41
C LEU A 39 -21.48 9.50 26.17
N TYR A 40 -20.54 8.57 26.16
CA TYR A 40 -19.67 8.35 25.01
C TYR A 40 -20.31 7.41 23.99
N ILE A 41 -20.50 7.88 22.77
CA ILE A 41 -20.96 7.08 21.63
C ILE A 41 -19.75 6.75 20.76
N ILE A 42 -19.38 5.47 20.68
CA ILE A 42 -18.21 4.99 19.95
C ILE A 42 -18.68 4.16 18.75
N PRO A 43 -18.47 4.62 17.50
CA PRO A 43 -18.87 3.87 16.32
C PRO A 43 -17.86 2.78 15.97
N LEU A 44 -18.36 1.56 15.76
CA LEU A 44 -17.62 0.40 15.29
C LEU A 44 -18.34 -0.17 14.06
N GLU A 45 -17.95 0.36 12.90
CA GLU A 45 -18.59 0.05 11.62
C GLU A 45 -17.59 -0.52 10.61
N GLY A 46 -18.05 -1.48 9.80
CA GLY A 46 -17.26 -2.08 8.73
C GLY A 46 -16.32 -3.18 9.23
N ASN A 47 -15.20 -3.36 8.55
CA ASN A 47 -14.28 -4.47 8.81
C ASN A 47 -13.50 -4.29 10.13
N ILE A 48 -13.37 -5.35 10.92
CA ILE A 48 -12.56 -5.35 12.15
C ILE A 48 -11.08 -5.50 11.79
N SER A 49 -10.29 -4.50 12.16
CA SER A 49 -8.85 -4.43 11.89
C SER A 49 -8.07 -3.86 13.07
N GLY A 50 -6.73 -3.91 13.04
CA GLY A 50 -5.91 -3.38 14.13
C GLY A 50 -6.13 -1.88 14.33
N GLY A 51 -6.29 -1.11 13.24
CA GLY A 51 -6.67 0.31 13.34
C GLY A 51 -8.04 0.54 13.98
N THR A 52 -8.99 -0.38 13.80
CA THR A 52 -10.27 -0.37 14.53
C THR A 52 -10.06 -0.68 16.01
N ALA A 53 -9.21 -1.65 16.34
CA ALA A 53 -8.89 -2.01 17.73
C ALA A 53 -8.22 -0.84 18.48
N ASP A 54 -7.23 -0.19 17.87
CA ASP A 54 -6.57 1.00 18.40
C ASP A 54 -7.55 2.15 18.62
N PHE A 55 -8.44 2.39 17.66
CA PHE A 55 -9.49 3.39 17.78
C PHE A 55 -10.40 3.12 18.99
N ILE A 56 -10.88 1.89 19.17
CA ILE A 56 -11.74 1.52 20.30
C ILE A 56 -10.98 1.65 21.62
N ALA A 57 -9.75 1.13 21.70
CA ALA A 57 -8.93 1.24 22.90
C ALA A 57 -8.67 2.71 23.29
N ARG A 58 -8.39 3.58 22.31
CA ARG A 58 -8.25 5.02 22.53
C ARG A 58 -9.57 5.65 23.00
N ALA A 59 -10.68 5.34 22.35
CA ALA A 59 -11.99 5.90 22.67
C ALA A 59 -12.45 5.52 24.10
N LEU A 60 -12.24 4.26 24.51
CA LEU A 60 -12.51 3.80 25.87
C LEU A 60 -11.62 4.49 26.90
N ASN A 61 -10.32 4.66 26.59
CA ASN A 61 -9.42 5.41 27.45
C ASN A 61 -9.81 6.89 27.58
N GLU A 62 -10.24 7.52 26.48
CA GLU A 62 -10.74 8.90 26.49
C GLU A 62 -11.98 9.04 27.38
N ALA A 63 -12.96 8.14 27.22
CA ALA A 63 -14.16 8.11 28.06
C ALA A 63 -13.81 7.96 29.54
N GLN A 64 -12.84 7.09 29.86
CA GLN A 64 -12.37 6.90 31.23
C GLN A 64 -11.63 8.13 31.78
N GLN A 65 -10.78 8.79 30.99
CA GLN A 65 -10.06 10.00 31.40
C GLN A 65 -11.02 11.16 31.67
N ARG A 66 -12.10 11.25 30.88
CA ARG A 66 -13.16 12.26 31.06
C ARG A 66 -14.24 11.84 32.06
N GLN A 67 -14.07 10.70 32.73
CA GLN A 67 -15.00 10.19 33.75
C GLN A 67 -16.45 10.10 33.25
N ALA A 68 -16.64 9.61 32.02
CA ALA A 68 -17.98 9.42 31.45
C ALA A 68 -18.83 8.48 32.32
N GLU A 69 -20.14 8.76 32.40
CA GLU A 69 -21.09 7.93 33.16
C GLU A 69 -21.52 6.69 32.38
N GLY A 70 -21.50 6.77 31.04
CA GLY A 70 -21.90 5.67 30.17
C GLY A 70 -21.11 5.63 28.87
N ILE A 71 -20.99 4.43 28.31
CA ILE A 71 -20.41 4.19 26.99
C ILE A 71 -21.39 3.31 26.20
N ILE A 72 -21.73 3.75 24.99
CA ILE A 72 -22.41 2.92 23.99
C ILE A 72 -21.45 2.70 22.82
N LEU A 73 -21.16 1.44 22.53
CA LEU A 73 -20.50 0.98 21.33
C LEU A 73 -21.56 0.70 20.25
N VAL A 74 -21.60 1.52 19.20
CA VAL A 74 -22.50 1.32 18.05
C VAL A 74 -21.85 0.33 17.10
N LEU A 75 -22.36 -0.90 17.05
CA LEU A 75 -21.74 -2.03 16.37
C LEU A 75 -22.49 -2.38 15.09
N LYS A 76 -21.78 -2.34 13.95
CA LYS A 76 -22.29 -2.73 12.63
C LYS A 76 -21.20 -3.37 11.77
N THR A 77 -21.09 -4.69 11.82
CA THR A 77 -19.98 -5.40 11.17
C THR A 77 -20.36 -6.77 10.64
N PHE A 78 -19.66 -7.18 9.58
CA PHE A 78 -19.64 -8.57 9.08
C PHE A 78 -18.51 -9.39 9.70
N GLY A 79 -17.64 -8.78 10.50
CA GLY A 79 -16.46 -9.40 11.08
C GLY A 79 -15.16 -8.76 10.61
N GLY A 80 -14.07 -9.48 10.82
CA GLY A 80 -12.72 -9.08 10.44
C GLY A 80 -11.68 -9.96 11.14
N PHE A 81 -10.55 -9.39 11.50
CA PHE A 81 -9.43 -10.18 12.02
C PHE A 81 -9.64 -10.66 13.45
N ALA A 82 -9.27 -11.92 13.67
CA ALA A 82 -9.31 -12.60 14.96
C ALA A 82 -8.54 -11.88 16.06
N ASP A 83 -7.32 -11.41 15.76
CA ASP A 83 -6.47 -10.73 16.75
C ASP A 83 -7.08 -9.38 17.13
N SER A 84 -7.58 -8.62 16.15
CA SER A 84 -8.26 -7.35 16.42
C SER A 84 -9.58 -7.53 17.18
N MET A 85 -10.29 -8.64 16.93
CA MET A 85 -11.48 -9.02 17.69
C MET A 85 -11.16 -9.24 19.17
N THR A 86 -10.11 -10.00 19.48
CA THR A 86 -9.70 -10.27 20.85
C THR A 86 -9.16 -9.02 21.53
N GLU A 87 -8.38 -8.19 20.84
CA GLU A 87 -7.89 -6.90 21.35
C GLU A 87 -9.04 -5.96 21.76
N ILE A 88 -10.09 -5.86 20.93
CA ILE A 88 -11.29 -5.08 21.26
C ILE A 88 -12.02 -5.68 22.46
N GLY A 89 -12.22 -7.00 22.48
CA GLY A 89 -12.87 -7.68 23.59
C GLY A 89 -12.13 -7.50 24.92
N ASP A 90 -10.80 -7.54 24.87
CA ASP A 90 -9.91 -7.25 25.99
C ASP A 90 -10.03 -5.80 26.46
N ALA A 91 -10.05 -4.84 25.53
CA ALA A 91 -10.20 -3.43 25.85
C ALA A 91 -11.55 -3.15 26.53
N ILE A 92 -12.64 -3.75 26.02
CA ILE A 92 -13.98 -3.67 26.63
C ILE A 92 -13.97 -4.28 28.04
N SER A 93 -13.37 -5.47 28.20
CA SER A 93 -13.34 -6.19 29.47
C SER A 93 -12.50 -5.49 30.54
N LYS A 94 -11.45 -4.75 30.13
CA LYS A 94 -10.59 -3.95 31.02
C LYS A 94 -11.17 -2.57 31.33
N SER A 95 -12.22 -2.14 30.63
CA SER A 95 -12.85 -0.83 30.86
C SER A 95 -13.43 -0.74 32.27
N LYS A 96 -13.15 0.38 32.95
CA LYS A 96 -13.76 0.68 34.27
C LYS A 96 -15.20 1.14 34.17
N ILE A 97 -15.58 1.71 33.02
CA ILE A 97 -16.94 2.12 32.72
C ILE A 97 -17.60 0.98 31.94
N PRO A 98 -18.76 0.46 32.37
CA PRO A 98 -19.48 -0.56 31.61
C PRO A 98 -19.76 -0.10 30.18
N VAL A 99 -19.40 -0.93 29.20
CA VAL A 99 -19.62 -0.66 27.78
C VAL A 99 -20.89 -1.36 27.35
N ASP A 100 -21.96 -0.62 27.11
CA ASP A 100 -23.16 -1.15 26.48
C ASP A 100 -22.97 -1.18 24.95
N VAL A 101 -23.55 -2.16 24.27
CA VAL A 101 -23.41 -2.36 22.83
C VAL A 101 -24.76 -2.19 22.17
N TYR A 102 -24.85 -1.29 21.19
CA TYR A 102 -26.01 -1.17 20.32
C TYR A 102 -25.68 -1.78 18.95
N VAL A 103 -26.29 -2.92 18.64
CA VAL A 103 -26.14 -3.61 17.36
C VAL A 103 -27.08 -2.95 16.34
N GLU A 104 -26.50 -2.21 15.40
CA GLU A 104 -27.24 -1.56 14.31
C GLU A 104 -27.26 -2.49 13.09
N GLY A 105 -28.32 -3.28 12.96
CA GLY A 105 -28.57 -4.21 11.86
C GLY A 105 -27.75 -5.50 11.92
N ARG A 106 -26.47 -5.47 12.32
CA ARG A 106 -25.64 -6.70 12.34
C ARG A 106 -24.41 -6.70 13.25
N ALA A 107 -24.21 -7.82 13.93
CA ALA A 107 -23.01 -8.20 14.66
C ALA A 107 -22.61 -9.64 14.28
N ILE A 108 -22.02 -9.81 13.09
CA ILE A 108 -21.62 -11.12 12.55
C ILE A 108 -20.14 -11.38 12.80
N SER A 109 -19.78 -12.65 12.98
CA SER A 109 -18.40 -13.10 13.17
C SER A 109 -17.73 -12.41 14.36
N ALA A 110 -16.60 -11.72 14.15
CA ALA A 110 -15.94 -10.94 15.20
C ALA A 110 -16.88 -9.96 15.92
N GLY A 111 -17.93 -9.46 15.23
CA GLY A 111 -18.95 -8.60 15.85
C GLY A 111 -19.72 -9.30 16.97
N ALA A 112 -20.09 -10.56 16.81
CA ALA A 112 -20.84 -11.29 17.84
C ALA A 112 -20.00 -11.45 19.12
N TYR A 113 -18.71 -11.79 18.97
CA TYR A 113 -17.78 -11.86 20.10
C TYR A 113 -17.68 -10.51 20.83
N ILE A 114 -17.46 -9.43 20.09
CA ILE A 114 -17.34 -8.07 20.64
C ILE A 114 -18.62 -7.66 21.36
N ALA A 115 -19.80 -7.98 20.81
CA ALA A 115 -21.08 -7.72 21.45
C ALA A 115 -21.20 -8.44 22.80
N LEU A 116 -20.79 -9.72 22.86
CA LEU A 116 -20.79 -10.52 24.10
C LEU A 116 -19.80 -10.02 25.16
N CYS A 117 -18.70 -9.36 24.74
CA CYS A 117 -17.80 -8.67 25.67
C CYS A 117 -18.48 -7.45 26.33
N GLY A 118 -19.52 -6.89 25.71
CA GLY A 118 -20.31 -5.79 26.27
C GLY A 118 -21.00 -6.13 27.59
N ASN A 119 -21.43 -5.08 28.29
CA ASN A 119 -22.24 -5.16 29.51
C ASN A 119 -23.69 -5.48 29.15
N ARG A 120 -24.41 -4.52 28.54
CA ARG A 120 -25.72 -4.76 27.93
C ARG A 120 -25.64 -4.78 26.41
N ILE A 121 -26.52 -5.55 25.78
CA ILE A 121 -26.67 -5.64 24.33
C ILE A 121 -28.07 -5.14 23.97
N VAL A 122 -28.14 -4.03 23.24
CA VAL A 122 -29.36 -3.56 22.59
C VAL A 122 -29.24 -3.90 21.12
N ILE A 123 -30.26 -4.50 20.52
CA ILE A 123 -30.24 -4.90 19.11
C ILE A 123 -31.36 -4.19 18.34
N SER A 124 -31.06 -3.72 17.14
CA SER A 124 -32.10 -3.19 16.26
C SER A 124 -33.12 -4.25 15.89
N SER A 125 -34.35 -3.87 15.58
CA SER A 125 -35.44 -4.83 15.29
C SER A 125 -35.16 -5.70 14.06
N ASP A 126 -34.41 -5.16 13.10
CA ASP A 126 -33.87 -5.81 11.91
C ASP A 126 -32.49 -6.45 12.12
N GLY A 127 -32.02 -6.47 13.37
CA GLY A 127 -30.69 -6.86 13.78
C GLY A 127 -30.46 -8.37 13.81
N VAL A 128 -29.23 -8.78 13.49
CA VAL A 128 -28.77 -10.17 13.58
C VAL A 128 -27.43 -10.26 14.32
N ILE A 129 -27.26 -11.26 15.18
CA ILE A 129 -26.03 -11.56 15.93
C ILE A 129 -25.65 -13.05 15.82
N GLY A 130 -24.38 -13.35 15.53
CA GLY A 130 -23.87 -14.73 15.45
C GLY A 130 -23.06 -15.02 14.20
N ALA A 131 -23.25 -16.19 13.58
CA ALA A 131 -22.54 -16.67 12.37
C ALA A 131 -21.03 -16.38 12.42
N SER A 132 -20.36 -17.04 13.36
CA SER A 132 -19.00 -16.76 13.82
C SER A 132 -18.01 -17.90 13.62
N GLN A 133 -18.28 -18.79 12.67
CA GLN A 133 -17.30 -19.80 12.28
C GLN A 133 -16.03 -19.13 11.73
N PRO A 134 -14.83 -19.44 12.27
CA PRO A 134 -13.60 -18.89 11.75
C PRO A 134 -13.33 -19.47 10.36
N ILE A 135 -12.98 -18.59 9.42
CA ILE A 135 -12.59 -18.96 8.06
C ILE A 135 -11.13 -18.61 7.83
N VAL A 136 -10.44 -19.40 7.02
CA VAL A 136 -9.09 -19.07 6.53
C VAL A 136 -9.17 -18.28 5.23
N ALA A 137 -8.02 -17.77 4.77
CA ALA A 137 -7.94 -16.81 3.67
C ALA A 137 -8.51 -17.31 2.33
N ASP A 138 -8.60 -18.62 2.14
CA ASP A 138 -9.17 -19.25 0.96
C ASP A 138 -10.71 -19.37 1.01
N GLY A 139 -11.34 -18.91 2.09
CA GLY A 139 -12.78 -18.94 2.31
C GLY A 139 -13.30 -20.26 2.89
N THR A 140 -12.42 -21.22 3.19
CA THR A 140 -12.81 -22.48 3.83
C THR A 140 -12.86 -22.34 5.37
N PRO A 141 -13.65 -23.18 6.07
CA PRO A 141 -13.64 -23.23 7.52
C PRO A 141 -12.23 -23.50 8.06
N ALA A 142 -11.88 -22.85 9.17
CA ALA A 142 -10.59 -23.06 9.80
C ALA A 142 -10.47 -24.50 10.35
N PRO A 143 -9.23 -25.00 10.52
CA PRO A 143 -9.00 -26.34 11.08
C PRO A 143 -9.69 -26.51 12.44
N GLU A 144 -10.10 -27.74 12.77
CA GLU A 144 -10.86 -28.03 14.01
C GLU A 144 -10.18 -27.51 15.27
N LYS A 145 -8.84 -27.53 15.32
CA LYS A 145 -8.08 -26.92 16.44
C LYS A 145 -8.44 -25.44 16.64
N THR A 146 -8.51 -24.67 15.57
CA THR A 146 -8.85 -23.25 15.59
C THR A 146 -10.33 -23.08 15.93
N THR A 147 -11.23 -23.80 15.25
CA THR A 147 -12.67 -23.76 15.52
C THR A 147 -13.01 -24.08 16.98
N ALA A 148 -12.42 -25.14 17.54
CA ALA A 148 -12.60 -25.51 18.95
C ALA A 148 -12.08 -24.44 19.92
N ALA A 149 -10.98 -23.75 19.58
CA ALA A 149 -10.47 -22.65 20.40
C ALA A 149 -11.45 -21.46 20.42
N PHE A 150 -11.94 -21.04 19.26
CA PHE A 150 -12.95 -19.96 19.17
C PHE A 150 -14.26 -20.34 19.83
N ARG A 151 -14.70 -21.60 19.70
CA ARG A 151 -15.87 -22.14 20.40
C ARG A 151 -15.74 -21.93 21.91
N LYS A 152 -14.57 -22.25 22.49
CA LYS A 152 -14.29 -22.02 23.91
C LYS A 152 -14.17 -20.55 24.28
N MET A 153 -13.65 -19.70 23.40
CA MET A 153 -13.63 -18.25 23.63
C MET A 153 -15.05 -17.67 23.70
N PHE A 154 -15.94 -18.10 22.80
CA PHE A 154 -17.35 -17.68 22.77
C PHE A 154 -18.12 -18.16 24.01
N ARG A 155 -17.92 -19.42 24.43
CA ARG A 155 -18.42 -19.91 25.73
C ARG A 155 -17.93 -19.05 26.88
N ALA A 156 -16.62 -18.78 26.95
CA ALA A 156 -16.02 -18.06 28.06
C ALA A 156 -16.54 -16.61 28.16
N VAL A 157 -16.72 -15.92 27.03
CA VAL A 157 -17.27 -14.55 27.03
C VAL A 157 -18.76 -14.54 27.41
N ALA A 158 -19.54 -15.53 26.97
CA ALA A 158 -20.93 -15.70 27.38
C ALA A 158 -21.04 -15.93 28.91
N GLU A 159 -20.25 -16.85 29.46
CA GLU A 159 -20.18 -17.11 30.91
C GLU A 159 -19.67 -15.89 31.70
N ALA A 160 -18.74 -15.11 31.15
CA ALA A 160 -18.26 -13.87 31.75
C ALA A 160 -19.34 -12.78 31.76
N ARG A 161 -20.12 -12.64 30.68
CA ARG A 161 -21.27 -11.73 30.63
C ARG A 161 -22.37 -12.15 31.60
N ALA A 162 -22.72 -13.44 31.63
CA ALA A 162 -23.69 -14.01 32.57
C ALA A 162 -23.33 -13.65 34.02
N ARG A 163 -22.06 -13.86 34.42
CA ARG A 163 -21.55 -13.49 35.74
C ARG A 163 -21.59 -12.00 36.03
N ARG A 164 -21.18 -11.15 35.08
CA ARG A 164 -21.23 -9.68 35.23
C ARG A 164 -22.65 -9.16 35.43
N LYS A 165 -23.62 -9.73 34.73
CA LYS A 165 -25.02 -9.33 34.78
C LYS A 165 -25.84 -10.03 35.87
N GLY A 166 -25.35 -11.13 36.44
CA GLY A 166 -26.12 -11.96 37.35
C GLY A 166 -27.33 -12.62 36.66
N ILE A 167 -27.20 -12.96 35.38
CA ILE A 167 -28.25 -13.64 34.59
C ILE A 167 -27.81 -15.06 34.25
N GLU A 168 -28.78 -15.92 33.97
CA GLU A 168 -28.53 -17.22 33.36
C GLU A 168 -28.45 -17.05 31.83
N LEU A 169 -27.39 -17.58 31.25
CA LEU A 169 -27.13 -17.56 29.82
C LEU A 169 -26.62 -18.94 29.42
N ASP A 170 -27.28 -19.61 28.48
CA ASP A 170 -26.81 -20.90 27.99
C ASP A 170 -25.57 -20.71 27.11
N PRO A 171 -24.37 -21.12 27.56
CA PRO A 171 -23.16 -20.95 26.77
C PRO A 171 -23.15 -21.77 25.47
N LEU A 172 -23.99 -22.81 25.34
CA LEU A 172 -24.07 -23.60 24.12
C LEU A 172 -24.53 -22.78 22.92
N ILE A 173 -25.39 -21.78 23.14
CA ILE A 173 -25.83 -20.85 22.08
C ILE A 173 -24.63 -20.07 21.52
N ALA A 174 -23.69 -19.64 22.38
CA ALA A 174 -22.46 -18.97 21.91
C ALA A 174 -21.53 -19.96 21.19
N GLU A 175 -21.45 -21.21 21.64
CA GLU A 175 -20.67 -22.24 20.93
C GLU A 175 -21.27 -22.55 19.54
N ALA A 176 -22.59 -22.61 19.42
CA ALA A 176 -23.31 -22.84 18.17
C ALA A 176 -23.22 -21.68 17.17
N MET A 177 -22.92 -20.47 17.64
CA MET A 177 -22.54 -19.37 16.75
C MET A 177 -21.23 -19.65 16.03
N VAL A 178 -20.33 -20.47 16.59
CA VAL A 178 -18.99 -20.73 16.04
C VAL A 178 -18.90 -22.04 15.29
N ASP A 179 -19.58 -23.08 15.80
CA ASP A 179 -19.45 -24.42 15.27
C ASP A 179 -20.82 -25.02 14.90
N PRO A 180 -21.07 -25.32 13.61
CA PRO A 180 -22.32 -25.93 13.17
C PRO A 180 -22.55 -27.34 13.74
N GLU A 181 -21.52 -28.00 14.29
CA GLU A 181 -21.70 -29.32 14.92
C GLU A 181 -22.34 -29.23 16.32
N VAL A 182 -22.47 -28.03 16.89
CA VAL A 182 -23.13 -27.80 18.18
C VAL A 182 -24.63 -27.65 17.98
N GLU A 183 -25.38 -28.63 18.49
CA GLU A 183 -26.84 -28.61 18.51
C GLU A 183 -27.35 -27.98 19.81
N VAL A 184 -28.37 -27.13 19.69
CA VAL A 184 -29.10 -26.58 20.84
C VAL A 184 -30.58 -26.83 20.61
N GLU A 185 -31.17 -27.67 21.46
CA GLU A 185 -32.55 -28.12 21.32
C GLU A 185 -33.53 -26.93 21.24
N GLY A 186 -34.33 -26.90 20.18
CA GLY A 186 -35.30 -25.82 19.95
C GLY A 186 -34.71 -24.51 19.43
N VAL A 187 -33.40 -24.42 19.20
CA VAL A 187 -32.71 -23.20 18.72
C VAL A 187 -32.01 -23.43 17.39
N VAL A 188 -31.17 -24.47 17.28
CA VAL A 188 -30.42 -24.77 16.05
C VAL A 188 -30.14 -26.26 15.92
N ALA A 189 -30.36 -26.79 14.72
CA ALA A 189 -30.09 -28.18 14.40
C ALA A 189 -28.61 -28.39 14.08
N LYS A 190 -28.14 -29.63 14.30
CA LYS A 190 -26.79 -30.01 13.93
C LYS A 190 -26.53 -29.83 12.41
N GLY A 191 -25.41 -29.18 12.08
CA GLY A 191 -25.00 -28.85 10.72
C GLY A 191 -25.34 -27.43 10.28
N GLU A 192 -26.05 -26.66 11.11
CA GLU A 192 -26.43 -25.28 10.83
C GLU A 192 -25.65 -24.29 11.72
N LEU A 193 -25.14 -23.22 11.13
CA LEU A 193 -24.44 -22.18 11.87
C LEU A 193 -25.44 -21.19 12.46
N LEU A 194 -25.40 -20.96 13.77
CA LEU A 194 -26.40 -20.13 14.44
C LEU A 194 -26.16 -18.63 14.23
N ALA A 195 -27.19 -17.93 13.80
CA ALA A 195 -27.35 -16.49 13.94
C ALA A 195 -28.75 -16.19 14.46
N LEU A 196 -28.85 -15.35 15.49
CA LEU A 196 -30.10 -14.98 16.13
C LEU A 196 -30.59 -13.64 15.59
N THR A 197 -31.87 -13.58 15.22
CA THR A 197 -32.59 -12.33 15.04
C THR A 197 -32.73 -11.58 16.36
N ALA A 198 -33.09 -10.30 16.30
CA ALA A 198 -33.36 -9.47 17.48
C ALA A 198 -34.27 -10.14 18.53
N ARG A 199 -35.36 -10.78 18.08
CA ARG A 199 -36.34 -11.43 18.96
C ARG A 199 -35.80 -12.72 19.57
N GLU A 200 -35.09 -13.52 18.80
CA GLU A 200 -34.48 -14.76 19.30
C GLU A 200 -33.35 -14.44 20.28
N ALA A 201 -32.53 -13.45 19.97
CA ALA A 201 -31.47 -12.97 20.86
C ALA A 201 -32.06 -12.50 22.20
N LEU A 202 -33.16 -11.74 22.18
CA LEU A 202 -33.86 -11.33 23.40
C LEU A 202 -34.44 -12.54 24.16
N ALA A 203 -35.10 -13.48 23.47
CA ALA A 203 -35.71 -14.66 24.08
C ALA A 203 -34.68 -15.58 24.77
N HIS A 204 -33.45 -15.62 24.26
CA HIS A 204 -32.36 -16.42 24.80
C HIS A 204 -31.37 -15.64 25.68
N ASN A 205 -31.68 -14.40 26.08
CA ASN A 205 -30.82 -13.50 26.87
C ASN A 205 -29.48 -13.10 26.20
N TYR A 206 -29.34 -13.32 24.89
CA TYR A 206 -28.23 -12.84 24.05
C TYR A 206 -28.40 -11.37 23.60
N ALA A 207 -29.59 -10.80 23.80
CA ALA A 207 -29.85 -9.37 23.83
C ALA A 207 -30.63 -9.02 25.10
N ASP A 208 -30.52 -7.78 25.56
CA ASP A 208 -31.23 -7.28 26.73
C ASP A 208 -32.44 -6.45 26.35
N LEU A 209 -32.35 -5.72 25.24
CA LEU A 209 -33.35 -4.78 24.77
C LEU A 209 -33.38 -4.78 23.23
N ILE A 210 -34.53 -4.40 22.69
CA ILE A 210 -34.70 -4.11 21.26
C ILE A 210 -35.04 -2.61 21.13
N ALA A 211 -34.37 -1.92 20.22
CA ALA A 211 -34.60 -0.49 19.95
C ALA A 211 -34.43 -0.20 18.46
N GLU A 212 -35.31 0.60 17.83
CA GLU A 212 -35.28 0.80 16.37
C GLU A 212 -34.10 1.68 15.91
N ASN A 213 -33.55 2.48 16.81
CA ASN A 213 -32.47 3.41 16.52
C ASN A 213 -31.66 3.73 17.78
N LEU A 214 -30.51 4.39 17.60
CA LEU A 214 -29.61 4.77 18.69
C LEU A 214 -30.30 5.63 19.76
N ASN A 215 -31.20 6.54 19.38
CA ASN A 215 -31.87 7.41 20.36
C ASN A 215 -32.80 6.60 21.27
N GLU A 216 -33.55 5.65 20.71
CA GLU A 216 -34.36 4.72 21.50
C GLU A 216 -33.49 3.83 22.40
N ALA A 217 -32.32 3.38 21.91
CA ALA A 217 -31.37 2.63 22.72
C ALA A 217 -30.84 3.46 23.91
N ILE A 218 -30.50 4.73 23.68
CA ILE A 218 -30.05 5.66 24.74
C ILE A 218 -31.12 5.79 25.83
N ILE A 219 -32.38 5.99 25.44
CA ILE A 219 -33.50 6.11 26.37
C ILE A 219 -33.72 4.80 27.13
N ALA A 220 -33.76 3.67 26.42
CA ALA A 220 -34.00 2.36 27.03
C ALA A 220 -32.88 1.92 27.98
N LEU A 221 -31.65 2.39 27.74
CA LEU A 221 -30.50 2.16 28.62
C LEU A 221 -30.46 3.08 29.84
N GLY A 222 -31.32 4.11 29.89
CA GLY A 222 -31.42 5.08 30.98
C GLY A 222 -30.38 6.19 30.92
N PHE A 223 -29.97 6.59 29.71
CA PHE A 223 -28.94 7.61 29.49
C PHE A 223 -29.48 8.91 28.86
N ASP A 224 -30.79 9.14 28.90
CA ASP A 224 -31.50 10.27 28.28
C ASP A 224 -31.13 11.64 28.87
N ASN A 225 -30.64 11.66 30.11
CA ASN A 225 -30.17 12.85 30.82
C ASN A 225 -28.67 13.14 30.60
N LEU A 226 -27.93 12.23 29.96
CA LEU A 226 -26.49 12.38 29.73
C LEU A 226 -26.22 13.20 28.47
N LYS A 227 -25.15 14.01 28.50
CA LYS A 227 -24.69 14.74 27.32
C LYS A 227 -23.90 13.80 26.40
N THR A 228 -24.41 13.57 25.19
CA THR A 228 -23.77 12.69 24.21
C THR A 228 -22.49 13.30 23.63
N VAL A 229 -21.40 12.54 23.68
CA VAL A 229 -20.13 12.81 23.00
C VAL A 229 -19.92 11.73 21.95
N TYR A 230 -20.01 12.12 20.68
CA TYR A 230 -19.71 11.22 19.57
C TYR A 230 -18.20 11.18 19.32
N VAL A 231 -17.59 10.02 19.59
CA VAL A 231 -16.16 9.83 19.33
C VAL A 231 -15.96 9.70 17.82
N LYS A 232 -15.26 10.68 17.25
CA LYS A 232 -14.87 10.63 15.84
C LYS A 232 -13.50 9.98 15.71
N GLN A 233 -13.30 9.27 14.61
CA GLN A 233 -11.96 8.86 14.19
C GLN A 233 -11.11 10.11 13.92
N THR A 234 -9.84 10.05 14.29
CA THR A 234 -8.88 11.10 13.95
C THR A 234 -8.63 11.07 12.43
N PRO A 235 -8.17 12.19 11.83
CA PRO A 235 -7.81 12.21 10.41
C PRO A 235 -6.78 11.14 10.03
N VAL A 236 -5.87 10.81 10.95
CA VAL A 236 -4.85 9.78 10.77
C VAL A 236 -5.49 8.39 10.74
N GLU A 237 -6.36 8.05 11.70
CA GLU A 237 -7.08 6.77 11.73
C GLU A 237 -7.95 6.58 10.49
N SER A 238 -8.67 7.63 10.07
CA SER A 238 -9.49 7.57 8.86
C SER A 238 -8.63 7.38 7.60
N LEU A 239 -7.44 8.00 7.53
CA LEU A 239 -6.50 7.81 6.43
C LEU A 239 -5.92 6.39 6.43
N VAL A 240 -5.51 5.87 7.59
CA VAL A 240 -4.99 4.50 7.73
C VAL A 240 -6.06 3.50 7.30
N ARG A 241 -7.31 3.65 7.75
CA ARG A 241 -8.43 2.81 7.31
C ARG A 241 -8.64 2.87 5.79
N PHE A 242 -8.61 4.07 5.21
CA PHE A 242 -8.75 4.24 3.77
C PHE A 242 -7.61 3.56 2.99
N LEU A 243 -6.36 3.72 3.44
CA LEU A 243 -5.18 3.16 2.77
C LEU A 243 -5.03 1.64 2.94
N THR A 244 -5.62 1.07 3.99
CA THR A 244 -5.60 -0.38 4.26
C THR A 244 -6.83 -1.12 3.73
N ASP A 245 -7.78 -0.40 3.14
CA ASP A 245 -8.97 -0.98 2.53
C ASP A 245 -8.59 -2.02 1.43
N PRO A 246 -9.30 -3.17 1.36
CA PRO A 246 -8.99 -4.24 0.41
C PRO A 246 -9.01 -3.84 -1.07
N VAL A 247 -9.71 -2.76 -1.44
CA VAL A 247 -9.77 -2.24 -2.81
C VAL A 247 -8.72 -1.16 -3.04
N ILE A 248 -8.53 -0.27 -2.06
CA ILE A 248 -7.57 0.85 -2.19
C ILE A 248 -6.12 0.37 -2.09
N SER A 249 -5.84 -0.60 -1.23
CA SER A 249 -4.48 -1.08 -0.98
C SER A 249 -3.81 -1.68 -2.24
N PRO A 250 -4.47 -2.56 -3.04
CA PRO A 250 -3.91 -2.99 -4.32
C PRO A 250 -3.74 -1.87 -5.34
N LEU A 251 -4.66 -0.89 -5.37
CA LEU A 251 -4.56 0.26 -6.28
C LEU A 251 -3.33 1.12 -5.96
N LEU A 252 -3.03 1.31 -4.68
CA LEU A 252 -1.84 2.03 -4.23
C LEU A 252 -0.55 1.33 -4.69
N LEU A 253 -0.49 -0.01 -4.59
CA LEU A 253 0.61 -0.80 -5.14
C LEU A 253 0.68 -0.70 -6.67
N THR A 254 -0.45 -0.74 -7.38
CA THR A 254 -0.50 -0.53 -8.84
C THR A 254 0.10 0.81 -9.23
N ILE A 255 -0.31 1.90 -8.56
CA ILE A 255 0.21 3.25 -8.82
C ILE A 255 1.72 3.29 -8.53
N GLY A 256 2.13 2.74 -7.38
CA GLY A 256 3.52 2.66 -6.97
C GLY A 256 4.40 1.95 -7.99
N PHE A 257 4.04 0.73 -8.36
CA PHE A 257 4.78 -0.07 -9.34
C PHE A 257 4.75 0.52 -10.75
N THR A 258 3.59 0.99 -11.22
CA THR A 258 3.49 1.65 -12.53
C THR A 258 4.45 2.84 -12.60
N ALA A 259 4.43 3.70 -11.58
CA ALA A 259 5.25 4.90 -11.55
C ALA A 259 6.75 4.57 -11.45
N LEU A 260 7.14 3.58 -10.63
CA LEU A 260 8.54 3.12 -10.57
C LEU A 260 9.01 2.48 -11.88
N ILE A 261 8.17 1.66 -12.53
CA ILE A 261 8.53 1.04 -13.81
C ILE A 261 8.69 2.12 -14.89
N VAL A 262 7.74 3.05 -14.99
CA VAL A 262 7.83 4.19 -15.93
C VAL A 262 9.12 4.97 -15.68
N GLU A 263 9.44 5.28 -14.43
CA GLU A 263 10.66 5.98 -14.05
C GLU A 263 11.93 5.28 -14.55
N VAL A 264 12.05 3.96 -14.37
CA VAL A 264 13.24 3.19 -14.81
C VAL A 264 13.48 3.32 -16.32
N PHE A 265 12.40 3.43 -17.10
CA PHE A 265 12.50 3.54 -18.56
C PHE A 265 12.56 4.99 -19.07
N THR A 266 12.13 5.97 -18.27
CA THR A 266 12.27 7.38 -18.59
C THR A 266 13.60 7.87 -18.02
N ALA A 267 14.57 8.19 -18.87
CA ALA A 267 15.91 8.56 -18.44
C ALA A 267 15.94 9.78 -17.48
N GLY A 268 15.94 9.52 -16.16
CA GLY A 268 16.06 10.51 -15.09
C GLY A 268 15.22 10.16 -13.85
N PHE A 269 15.52 10.84 -12.72
CA PHE A 269 14.60 10.84 -11.57
C PHE A 269 13.63 12.01 -11.69
N GLY A 270 12.33 11.74 -11.74
CA GLY A 270 11.28 12.72 -12.00
C GLY A 270 10.02 12.49 -11.16
N VAL A 271 8.90 12.93 -11.71
CA VAL A 271 7.60 12.89 -11.03
C VAL A 271 7.13 11.46 -10.80
N ALA A 272 7.40 10.54 -11.74
CA ALA A 272 7.01 9.14 -11.63
C ALA A 272 7.73 8.43 -10.46
N GLY A 273 9.05 8.64 -10.31
CA GLY A 273 9.80 8.12 -9.16
C GLY A 273 9.26 8.60 -7.82
N ILE A 274 8.96 9.91 -7.70
CA ILE A 274 8.38 10.49 -6.47
C ILE A 274 7.01 9.86 -6.17
N ILE A 275 6.12 9.74 -7.16
CA ILE A 275 4.81 9.10 -6.99
C ILE A 275 4.98 7.63 -6.56
N GLY A 276 5.94 6.94 -7.16
CA GLY A 276 6.28 5.55 -6.82
C GLY A 276 6.67 5.39 -5.36
N VAL A 277 7.62 6.19 -4.91
CA VAL A 277 8.12 6.17 -3.52
C VAL A 277 7.05 6.59 -2.52
N ILE A 278 6.27 7.65 -2.80
CA ILE A 278 5.19 8.09 -1.93
C ILE A 278 4.11 7.00 -1.81
N SER A 279 3.75 6.36 -2.93
CA SER A 279 2.75 5.28 -2.91
C SER A 279 3.20 4.10 -2.05
N LEU A 280 4.45 3.66 -2.19
CA LEU A 280 5.00 2.59 -1.34
C LEU A 280 5.13 3.02 0.12
N PHE A 281 5.54 4.27 0.38
CA PHE A 281 5.62 4.80 1.75
C PHE A 281 4.25 4.84 2.42
N LEU A 282 3.22 5.30 1.71
CA LEU A 282 1.84 5.30 2.20
C LEU A 282 1.32 3.87 2.42
N PHE A 283 1.66 2.94 1.52
CA PHE A 283 1.28 1.53 1.63
C PHE A 283 1.85 0.91 2.91
N PHE A 284 3.18 0.93 3.07
CA PHE A 284 3.82 0.33 4.24
C PHE A 284 3.51 1.10 5.53
N GLY A 285 3.48 2.44 5.46
CA GLY A 285 3.17 3.30 6.60
C GLY A 285 1.78 3.01 7.16
N ALA A 286 0.75 2.95 6.32
CA ALA A 286 -0.60 2.63 6.76
C ALA A 286 -0.69 1.24 7.39
N ARG A 287 0.02 0.24 6.85
CA ARG A 287 0.06 -1.12 7.39
C ARG A 287 0.74 -1.23 8.75
N MET A 288 1.77 -0.42 8.97
CA MET A 288 2.40 -0.31 10.29
C MET A 288 1.47 0.33 11.31
N PHE A 289 0.83 1.45 10.94
CA PHE A 289 -0.11 2.13 11.82
C PHE A 289 -1.39 1.33 12.08
N SER A 290 -1.76 0.40 11.20
CA SER A 290 -2.88 -0.50 11.42
C SER A 290 -2.52 -1.79 12.16
N GLY A 291 -1.25 -1.98 12.55
CA GLY A 291 -0.76 -3.22 13.17
C GLY A 291 -0.71 -4.43 12.24
N LEU A 292 -0.85 -4.24 10.92
CA LEU A 292 -0.87 -5.34 9.94
C LEU A 292 0.54 -5.76 9.50
N ALA A 293 1.55 -4.93 9.73
CA ALA A 293 2.94 -5.18 9.39
C ALA A 293 3.85 -4.64 10.48
N GLY A 294 4.81 -5.45 10.95
CA GLY A 294 5.87 -5.00 11.83
C GLY A 294 7.09 -4.46 11.08
N MET A 295 8.13 -4.11 11.85
CA MET A 295 9.39 -3.58 11.31
C MET A 295 10.15 -4.61 10.45
N GLU A 296 9.94 -5.90 10.71
CA GLU A 296 10.49 -7.02 9.95
C GLU A 296 10.08 -6.97 8.47
N VAL A 297 8.86 -6.52 8.19
CA VAL A 297 8.32 -6.42 6.83
C VAL A 297 9.05 -5.33 6.05
N LEU A 298 9.27 -4.16 6.68
CA LEU A 298 10.08 -3.08 6.09
C LEU A 298 11.53 -3.50 5.87
N PHE A 299 12.14 -4.14 6.87
CA PHE A 299 13.50 -4.63 6.76
C PHE A 299 13.64 -5.59 5.57
N LEU A 300 12.70 -6.54 5.42
CA LEU A 300 12.68 -7.48 4.31
C LEU A 300 12.50 -6.79 2.96
N PHE A 301 11.65 -5.75 2.88
CA PHE A 301 11.47 -4.96 1.66
C PHE A 301 12.77 -4.26 1.25
N PHE A 302 13.39 -3.54 2.19
CA PHE A 302 14.63 -2.78 1.93
C PHE A 302 15.81 -3.70 1.68
N LEU A 303 15.88 -4.86 2.33
CA LEU A 303 16.86 -5.90 2.01
C LEU A 303 16.69 -6.38 0.57
N GLY A 304 15.45 -6.64 0.15
CA GLY A 304 15.16 -7.04 -1.22
C GLY A 304 15.55 -5.96 -2.25
N LEU A 305 15.21 -4.70 -1.95
CA LEU A 305 15.61 -3.55 -2.76
C LEU A 305 17.12 -3.40 -2.86
N LEU A 306 17.85 -3.57 -1.75
CA LEU A 306 19.31 -3.52 -1.72
C LEU A 306 19.92 -4.62 -2.59
N LEU A 307 19.39 -5.84 -2.52
CA LEU A 307 19.83 -6.95 -3.37
C LEU A 307 19.62 -6.67 -4.87
N LEU A 308 18.49 -6.04 -5.24
CA LEU A 308 18.26 -5.59 -6.61
C LEU A 308 19.25 -4.52 -7.06
N VAL A 309 19.58 -3.57 -6.19
CA VAL A 309 20.60 -2.54 -6.49
C VAL A 309 21.97 -3.19 -6.67
N ILE A 310 22.34 -4.15 -5.82
CA ILE A 310 23.59 -4.90 -5.96
C ILE A 310 23.63 -5.64 -7.31
N GLU A 311 22.55 -6.34 -7.66
CA GLU A 311 22.43 -7.01 -8.95
C GLU A 311 22.59 -6.04 -10.12
N ALA A 312 21.86 -4.92 -10.11
CA ALA A 312 21.83 -3.97 -11.23
C ALA A 312 23.17 -3.26 -11.49
N PHE A 313 23.99 -3.02 -10.46
CA PHE A 313 25.23 -2.24 -10.58
C PHE A 313 26.52 -3.05 -10.49
N PHE A 314 26.51 -4.23 -9.86
CA PHE A 314 27.74 -4.96 -9.54
C PHE A 314 27.83 -6.34 -10.20
N LEU A 315 26.71 -6.93 -10.64
CA LEU A 315 26.69 -8.27 -11.20
C LEU A 315 26.40 -8.23 -12.71
N PRO A 316 27.21 -8.91 -13.55
CA PRO A 316 26.89 -9.07 -14.96
C PRO A 316 25.81 -10.14 -15.15
N GLY A 317 24.62 -9.73 -15.58
CA GLY A 317 23.50 -10.63 -15.89
C GLY A 317 22.32 -10.47 -14.92
N PHE A 318 21.50 -11.51 -14.80
CA PHE A 318 20.48 -11.64 -13.76
C PHE A 318 20.76 -12.89 -12.93
N GLY A 319 21.41 -12.70 -11.79
CA GLY A 319 21.89 -13.72 -10.88
C GLY A 319 21.01 -13.93 -9.65
N PHE A 320 21.58 -14.62 -8.67
CA PHE A 320 20.88 -14.99 -7.44
C PHE A 320 20.45 -13.77 -6.63
N ALA A 321 21.23 -12.69 -6.60
CA ALA A 321 20.86 -11.48 -5.84
C ALA A 321 19.57 -10.86 -6.40
N GLY A 322 19.40 -10.82 -7.72
CA GLY A 322 18.17 -10.40 -8.38
C GLY A 322 16.95 -11.21 -7.96
N VAL A 323 17.07 -12.55 -8.02
CA VAL A 323 15.97 -13.46 -7.65
C VAL A 323 15.60 -13.33 -6.17
N PHE A 324 16.59 -13.39 -5.27
CA PHE A 324 16.34 -13.22 -3.83
C PHE A 324 15.79 -11.82 -3.52
N GLY A 325 16.25 -10.79 -4.22
CA GLY A 325 15.72 -9.43 -4.10
C GLY A 325 14.23 -9.34 -4.40
N LEU A 326 13.80 -9.90 -5.54
CA LEU A 326 12.39 -9.96 -5.93
C LEU A 326 11.56 -10.79 -4.94
N ILE A 327 12.06 -11.96 -4.51
CA ILE A 327 11.36 -12.81 -3.53
C ILE A 327 11.21 -12.09 -2.19
N SER A 328 12.23 -11.39 -1.70
CA SER A 328 12.16 -10.62 -0.47
C SER A 328 11.16 -9.47 -0.57
N MET A 329 11.15 -8.72 -1.67
CA MET A 329 10.16 -7.65 -1.87
C MET A 329 8.73 -8.19 -1.98
N ALA A 330 8.52 -9.25 -2.75
CA ALA A 330 7.22 -9.91 -2.87
C ALA A 330 6.75 -10.49 -1.53
N GLY A 331 7.65 -11.17 -0.81
CA GLY A 331 7.39 -11.72 0.52
C GLY A 331 7.03 -10.63 1.52
N SER A 332 7.73 -9.49 1.52
CA SER A 332 7.39 -8.34 2.36
C SER A 332 5.98 -7.81 2.07
N ILE A 333 5.63 -7.62 0.80
CA ILE A 333 4.29 -7.15 0.44
C ILE A 333 3.24 -8.18 0.86
N ILE A 334 3.46 -9.47 0.64
CA ILE A 334 2.52 -10.53 1.03
C ILE A 334 2.32 -10.54 2.56
N LEU A 335 3.42 -10.44 3.32
CA LEU A 335 3.40 -10.37 4.78
C LEU A 335 2.81 -9.06 5.33
N SER A 336 2.68 -8.01 4.51
CA SER A 336 2.01 -6.77 4.90
C SER A 336 0.48 -6.92 4.93
N TYR A 337 -0.05 -8.02 4.40
CA TYR A 337 -1.48 -8.33 4.45
C TYR A 337 -1.77 -9.29 5.58
N ALA A 338 -2.97 -9.16 6.15
CA ALA A 338 -3.42 -10.00 7.25
C ALA A 338 -3.48 -11.50 6.91
N SER A 339 -3.54 -11.84 5.64
CA SER A 339 -3.35 -13.20 5.18
C SER A 339 -2.50 -13.25 3.92
N SER A 340 -1.71 -14.32 3.80
CA SER A 340 -0.89 -14.55 2.61
C SER A 340 -1.74 -14.64 1.34
N GLY A 341 -2.97 -15.17 1.42
CA GLY A 341 -3.92 -15.20 0.29
C GLY A 341 -4.30 -13.80 -0.20
N GLN A 342 -4.66 -12.89 0.72
CA GLN A 342 -4.93 -11.49 0.36
C GLN A 342 -3.68 -10.79 -0.19
N GLY A 343 -2.52 -11.05 0.41
CA GLY A 343 -1.25 -10.48 -0.05
C GLY A 343 -0.89 -10.92 -1.46
N VAL A 344 -1.04 -12.21 -1.77
CA VAL A 344 -0.82 -12.77 -3.11
C VAL A 344 -1.82 -12.18 -4.11
N ALA A 345 -3.11 -12.13 -3.76
CA ALA A 345 -4.14 -11.56 -4.63
C ALA A 345 -3.87 -10.08 -4.93
N ALA A 346 -3.55 -9.28 -3.91
CA ALA A 346 -3.25 -7.88 -4.06
C ALA A 346 -1.99 -7.65 -4.91
N LEU A 347 -0.93 -8.44 -4.70
CA LEU A 347 0.28 -8.38 -5.50
C LEU A 347 0.01 -8.75 -6.96
N ALA A 348 -0.78 -9.79 -7.22
CA ALA A 348 -1.16 -10.21 -8.57
C ALA A 348 -1.99 -9.15 -9.29
N ILE A 349 -2.98 -8.55 -8.61
CA ILE A 349 -3.76 -7.41 -9.10
C ILE A 349 -2.83 -6.24 -9.42
N ALA A 350 -1.94 -5.89 -8.48
CA ALA A 350 -1.03 -4.78 -8.62
C ALA A 350 -0.12 -4.93 -9.83
N LEU A 351 0.52 -6.09 -10.00
CA LEU A 351 1.42 -6.37 -11.12
C LEU A 351 0.67 -6.40 -12.45
N THR A 352 -0.50 -7.07 -12.52
CA THR A 352 -1.29 -7.18 -13.76
C THR A 352 -1.71 -5.80 -14.26
N TRP A 353 -2.29 -4.98 -13.37
CA TRP A 353 -2.68 -3.62 -13.72
C TRP A 353 -1.48 -2.72 -14.01
N SER A 354 -0.35 -2.90 -13.32
CA SER A 354 0.85 -2.12 -13.60
C SER A 354 1.40 -2.41 -14.99
N LEU A 355 1.49 -3.68 -15.39
CA LEU A 355 1.92 -4.05 -16.74
C LEU A 355 0.98 -3.50 -17.81
N PHE A 356 -0.33 -3.53 -17.57
CA PHE A 356 -1.33 -2.93 -18.45
C PHE A 356 -1.15 -1.42 -18.58
N LEU A 357 -1.04 -0.69 -17.46
CA LEU A 357 -0.87 0.76 -17.45
C LEU A 357 0.47 1.19 -18.04
N VAL A 358 1.55 0.48 -17.75
CA VAL A 358 2.87 0.71 -18.34
C VAL A 358 2.81 0.53 -19.86
N SER A 359 2.19 -0.54 -20.35
CA SER A 359 1.98 -0.77 -21.80
C SER A 359 1.20 0.37 -22.45
N LEU A 360 0.12 0.84 -21.78
CA LEU A 360 -0.66 1.98 -22.24
C LEU A 360 0.18 3.27 -22.30
N VAL A 361 0.93 3.56 -21.23
CA VAL A 361 1.81 4.74 -21.14
C VAL A 361 2.86 4.71 -22.26
N PHE A 362 3.49 3.58 -22.54
CA PHE A 362 4.45 3.47 -23.65
C PHE A 362 3.81 3.65 -25.02
N GLN A 363 2.61 3.11 -25.24
CA GLN A 363 1.89 3.31 -26.50
C GLN A 363 1.57 4.79 -26.75
N TYR A 364 1.15 5.53 -25.72
CA TYR A 364 0.89 6.97 -25.83
C TYR A 364 2.17 7.81 -25.93
N LEU A 365 3.23 7.47 -25.17
CA LEU A 365 4.50 8.20 -25.19
C LEU A 365 5.26 8.04 -26.51
N LYS A 366 5.18 6.86 -27.16
CA LYS A 366 5.78 6.63 -28.49
C LYS A 366 5.27 7.64 -29.55
N ASN A 367 4.04 8.12 -29.40
CA ASN A 367 3.42 9.10 -30.29
C ASN A 367 3.54 10.56 -29.79
N SER A 368 4.14 10.80 -28.62
CA SER A 368 4.29 12.14 -28.03
C SER A 368 5.58 12.82 -28.48
N SER A 369 5.51 14.13 -28.75
CA SER A 369 6.66 14.99 -29.09
C SER A 369 7.78 14.94 -28.03
N PHE A 370 7.45 14.64 -26.77
CA PHE A 370 8.41 14.51 -25.68
C PHE A 370 9.39 13.35 -25.87
N MET A 371 8.92 12.17 -26.30
CA MET A 371 9.77 10.99 -26.52
C MET A 371 10.68 11.15 -27.74
N SER A 372 10.26 11.95 -28.73
CA SER A 372 11.06 12.27 -29.92
C SER A 372 12.31 13.12 -29.65
N ARG A 373 12.41 13.73 -28.46
CA ARG A 373 13.59 14.48 -28.00
C ARG A 373 14.53 13.67 -27.11
N ILE A 374 14.06 12.55 -26.56
CA ILE A 374 14.79 11.72 -25.57
C ILE A 374 15.30 10.43 -26.21
N VAL A 375 14.51 9.81 -27.09
CA VAL A 375 14.94 8.67 -27.88
C VAL A 375 15.66 9.21 -29.10
N LEU A 376 16.98 9.03 -29.12
CA LEU A 376 17.77 9.21 -30.33
C LEU A 376 17.19 8.28 -31.40
N LYS A 377 16.43 8.83 -32.36
CA LYS A 377 15.89 8.10 -33.53
C LYS A 377 16.98 7.54 -34.46
N THR A 378 18.22 7.56 -34.01
CA THR A 378 19.41 7.04 -34.68
C THR A 378 19.89 5.75 -34.02
N ALA A 379 18.98 4.90 -33.54
CA ALA A 379 19.27 3.48 -33.49
C ALA A 379 19.23 2.99 -34.95
N ALA A 380 20.41 2.73 -35.52
CA ALA A 380 20.57 2.26 -36.88
C ALA A 380 19.60 1.11 -37.18
N GLU A 381 18.61 1.38 -38.05
CA GLU A 381 17.74 0.34 -38.60
C GLU A 381 18.63 -0.68 -39.31
N LYS A 382 18.68 -1.90 -38.78
CA LYS A 382 19.43 -3.04 -39.34
C LYS A 382 18.99 -3.41 -40.77
N GLU A 383 17.91 -2.81 -41.26
CA GLU A 383 17.35 -2.98 -42.61
C GLU A 383 17.85 -1.94 -43.63
N LYS A 384 18.45 -0.84 -43.21
CA LYS A 384 19.18 0.07 -44.11
C LYS A 384 20.65 -0.14 -43.85
N GLY A 385 21.25 -1.10 -44.56
CA GLY A 385 22.64 -1.51 -44.45
C GLY A 385 23.63 -0.34 -44.35
N TYR A 386 23.85 0.11 -43.12
CA TYR A 386 24.87 1.08 -42.77
C TYR A 386 26.19 0.32 -42.72
N SER A 387 26.83 0.15 -43.87
CA SER A 387 28.24 -0.18 -43.89
C SER A 387 29.01 1.03 -43.38
N ALA A 388 29.64 0.90 -42.21
CA ALA A 388 30.59 1.86 -41.66
C ALA A 388 31.92 1.92 -42.46
N VAL A 389 31.82 1.79 -43.79
CA VAL A 389 32.90 1.93 -44.75
C VAL A 389 32.44 3.03 -45.71
N PRO A 390 33.15 4.17 -45.82
CA PRO A 390 32.85 5.13 -46.86
C PRO A 390 33.01 4.40 -48.21
N THR A 391 31.93 4.28 -48.95
CA THR A 391 31.96 3.61 -50.25
C THR A 391 32.60 4.56 -51.27
N TYR A 392 33.93 4.48 -51.40
CA TYR A 392 34.69 5.27 -52.38
C TYR A 392 34.53 4.76 -53.83
N GLN A 393 33.63 3.80 -54.08
CA GLN A 393 33.38 3.25 -55.42
C GLN A 393 33.01 4.32 -56.45
N GLN A 394 32.41 5.44 -56.03
CA GLN A 394 32.11 6.57 -56.91
C GLN A 394 33.36 7.21 -57.54
N TYR A 395 34.54 7.04 -56.93
CA TYR A 395 35.79 7.56 -57.44
C TYR A 395 36.53 6.54 -58.32
N LEU A 396 36.02 5.30 -58.47
CA LEU A 396 36.67 4.29 -59.30
C LEU A 396 36.67 4.73 -60.77
N GLY A 397 37.85 4.82 -61.37
CA GLY A 397 38.02 5.31 -62.75
C GLY A 397 38.11 6.83 -62.88
N GLU A 398 37.94 7.59 -61.80
CA GLU A 398 38.11 9.05 -61.80
C GLU A 398 39.58 9.44 -61.67
N VAL A 399 39.89 10.67 -62.09
CA VAL A 399 41.24 11.25 -62.09
C VAL A 399 41.34 12.30 -60.99
N GLY A 400 42.37 12.18 -60.15
CA GLY A 400 42.75 13.17 -59.15
C GLY A 400 44.18 13.68 -59.36
N VAL A 401 44.55 14.72 -58.63
CA VAL A 401 45.89 15.32 -58.65
C VAL A 401 46.59 15.02 -57.33
N VAL A 402 47.84 14.57 -57.39
CA VAL A 402 48.65 14.27 -56.20
C VAL A 402 48.95 15.57 -55.44
N VAL A 403 48.54 15.66 -54.17
CA VAL A 403 48.78 16.83 -53.31
C VAL A 403 50.23 16.85 -52.82
N HIS A 404 50.71 15.70 -52.34
CA HIS A 404 52.08 15.48 -51.90
C HIS A 404 52.59 14.17 -52.46
N GLN A 405 53.89 14.10 -52.78
CA GLN A 405 54.50 12.95 -53.45
C GLN A 405 54.10 11.61 -52.80
N LEU A 406 53.50 10.71 -53.59
CA LEU A 406 53.06 9.39 -53.12
C LEU A 406 54.26 8.46 -52.93
N ARG A 407 54.43 7.90 -51.71
CA ARG A 407 55.57 7.04 -51.34
C ARG A 407 55.21 5.85 -50.42
N PRO A 408 54.58 4.77 -50.90
CA PRO A 408 53.61 4.71 -51.97
C PRO A 408 52.23 5.26 -51.55
N SER A 409 52.03 5.56 -50.26
CA SER A 409 50.81 6.22 -49.78
C SER A 409 50.92 7.74 -49.83
N GLY A 410 49.77 8.40 -49.89
CA GLY A 410 49.64 9.85 -49.76
C GLY A 410 48.23 10.31 -50.14
N VAL A 411 48.06 11.60 -50.41
CA VAL A 411 46.75 12.22 -50.61
C VAL A 411 46.62 12.74 -52.04
N ILE A 412 45.48 12.45 -52.67
CA ILE A 412 45.09 13.08 -53.94
C ILE A 412 43.90 14.00 -53.72
N GLU A 413 43.78 15.01 -54.56
CA GLU A 413 42.64 15.91 -54.64
C GLU A 413 41.84 15.62 -55.92
N MET A 414 40.56 15.31 -55.76
CA MET A 414 39.64 14.99 -56.85
C MET A 414 39.07 16.28 -57.46
N ALA A 415 38.45 16.18 -58.64
CA ALA A 415 37.88 17.33 -59.35
C ALA A 415 36.75 18.05 -58.58
N ASP A 416 36.07 17.36 -57.66
CA ASP A 416 35.04 17.90 -56.77
C ASP A 416 35.63 18.54 -55.48
N GLY A 417 36.96 18.61 -55.36
CA GLY A 417 37.67 19.12 -54.20
C GLY A 417 37.82 18.11 -53.05
N ALA A 418 37.34 16.86 -53.21
CA ALA A 418 37.51 15.83 -52.20
C ALA A 418 38.98 15.39 -52.09
N ARG A 419 39.49 15.27 -50.86
CA ARG A 419 40.83 14.73 -50.59
C ARG A 419 40.75 13.29 -50.13
N LEU A 420 41.44 12.41 -50.84
CA LEU A 420 41.40 10.97 -50.62
C LEU A 420 42.79 10.42 -50.26
N ASP A 421 42.84 9.59 -49.23
CA ASP A 421 44.01 8.79 -48.89
C ASP A 421 44.13 7.63 -49.88
N VAL A 422 45.23 7.59 -50.63
CA VAL A 422 45.46 6.61 -51.69
C VAL A 422 46.82 5.95 -51.56
N VAL A 423 46.97 4.81 -52.22
CA VAL A 423 48.23 4.06 -52.33
C VAL A 423 48.53 3.84 -53.81
N SER A 424 49.70 4.24 -54.27
CA SER A 424 50.14 3.95 -55.63
C SER A 424 50.43 2.45 -55.80
N GLU A 425 50.28 1.92 -57.02
CA GLU A 425 50.69 0.57 -57.39
C GLU A 425 52.23 0.44 -57.47
N GLY A 426 52.93 0.74 -56.36
CA GLY A 426 54.36 0.53 -56.21
C GLY A 426 55.28 1.60 -56.84
N ALA A 427 54.73 2.61 -57.52
CA ALA A 427 55.50 3.69 -58.12
C ALA A 427 55.53 4.95 -57.23
N PHE A 428 56.66 5.66 -57.20
CA PHE A 428 56.74 6.99 -56.62
C PHE A 428 56.13 8.01 -57.59
N ILE A 429 55.09 8.73 -57.16
CA ILE A 429 54.39 9.70 -58.02
C ILE A 429 54.59 11.12 -57.45
N PRO A 430 55.27 12.05 -58.15
CA PRO A 430 55.47 13.43 -57.73
C PRO A 430 54.17 14.20 -57.44
N ALA A 431 54.27 15.24 -56.60
CA ALA A 431 53.18 16.17 -56.38
C ALA A 431 52.82 16.92 -57.68
N GLY A 432 51.52 17.16 -57.89
CA GLY A 432 50.98 17.83 -59.07
C GLY A 432 50.71 16.91 -60.28
N GLN A 433 51.11 15.63 -60.24
CA GLN A 433 50.81 14.69 -61.32
C GLN A 433 49.38 14.15 -61.22
N LYS A 434 48.75 13.88 -62.37
CA LYS A 434 47.43 13.26 -62.45
C LYS A 434 47.54 11.75 -62.23
N VAL A 435 46.63 11.22 -61.41
CA VAL A 435 46.54 9.80 -61.13
C VAL A 435 45.10 9.34 -61.23
N LYS A 436 44.92 8.13 -61.77
CA LYS A 436 43.62 7.50 -61.92
C LYS A 436 43.39 6.48 -60.81
N VAL A 437 42.21 6.47 -60.22
CA VAL A 437 41.81 5.44 -59.25
C VAL A 437 41.52 4.14 -60.00
N VAL A 438 42.33 3.12 -59.75
CA VAL A 438 42.27 1.81 -60.45
C VAL A 438 41.54 0.74 -59.66
N ALA A 439 41.51 0.83 -58.32
CA ALA A 439 40.76 -0.09 -57.47
C ALA A 439 40.35 0.57 -56.15
N VAL A 440 39.21 0.16 -55.60
CA VAL A 440 38.71 0.57 -54.29
C VAL A 440 38.43 -0.69 -53.48
N GLU A 441 39.31 -0.98 -52.52
CA GLU A 441 39.24 -2.13 -51.62
C GLU A 441 38.87 -1.62 -50.21
N GLY A 442 37.59 -1.36 -49.99
CA GLY A 442 37.10 -0.81 -48.73
C GLY A 442 37.68 0.57 -48.44
N ARG A 443 38.58 0.67 -47.45
CA ARG A 443 39.29 1.91 -47.07
C ARG A 443 40.57 2.16 -47.88
N ARG A 444 41.03 1.20 -48.68
CA ARG A 444 42.24 1.31 -49.48
C ARG A 444 41.89 1.67 -50.91
N ILE A 445 42.36 2.82 -51.39
CA ILE A 445 42.16 3.29 -52.76
C ILE A 445 43.50 3.17 -53.49
N LEU A 446 43.54 2.40 -54.57
CA LEU A 446 44.73 2.20 -55.38
C LEU A 446 44.71 3.16 -56.57
N VAL A 447 45.85 3.82 -56.81
CA VAL A 447 46.00 4.79 -57.91
C VAL A 447 47.20 4.46 -58.80
N ARG A 448 47.07 4.80 -60.08
CA ARG A 448 48.13 4.67 -61.09
C ARG A 448 48.36 6.01 -61.77
N SER A 449 49.62 6.33 -62.08
CA SER A 449 49.96 7.52 -62.85
C SER A 449 49.23 7.52 -64.19
N GLU A 450 48.54 8.62 -64.48
CA GLU A 450 47.94 8.85 -65.79
C GLU A 450 48.93 9.66 -66.62
N GLY A 451 49.79 8.96 -67.39
CA GLY A 451 50.69 9.53 -68.39
C GLY A 451 51.60 10.64 -67.90
#